data_AF-A4BKX5-F1
#
_entry.id   AF-A4BKX5-F1
#
_cell.length_a   1.000
_cell.length_b   1.000
_cell.length_c   1.000
_cell.angle_alpha   90.00
_cell.angle_beta   90.00
_cell.angle_gamma   90.00
#
_symmetry.space_group_name_H-M   'P 1'
#
loop_
_entity.id
_entity.type
_entity.pdbx_description
1 polymer ?
#
loop_
_entity_poly.entity_id
_entity_poly.type
_entity_poly.pdbx_seq_one_letter_code
_entity_poly.pdbx_strand_id
1 'polypeptide(L)'
;MGCFNSVVVDAPVNRVWGALRNFHDMSWAADEVECEPVGAYAGNQIGAKRIINGTFYETLVGLDDQARIMRYRIDVGTDSASKDNVQEFVGEIRAVPITEDNTTLVVWTTSWEPSTGAVAEPGDAVYQAMLSELQRSFD
;
A
#
# COMPACT_ATOMS: atom_id res chain seq x y z
N MET A 1 -7.51 13.24 -8.15
CA MET A 1 -6.06 13.31 -8.45
C MET A 1 -5.44 12.02 -7.90
N GLY A 2 -4.28 11.59 -8.37
CA GLY A 2 -3.80 10.23 -8.11
C GLY A 2 -2.38 9.97 -8.60
N CYS A 3 -1.72 9.01 -7.96
CA CYS A 3 -0.45 8.42 -8.42
C CYS A 3 -0.71 7.04 -9.03
N PHE A 4 0.14 6.66 -9.99
CA PHE A 4 0.18 5.32 -10.57
C PHE A 4 1.64 4.87 -10.63
N ASN A 5 1.97 3.83 -9.89
CA ASN A 5 3.31 3.25 -9.87
C ASN A 5 3.22 1.73 -10.06
N SER A 6 4.20 1.14 -10.74
CA SER A 6 4.22 -0.31 -10.98
C SER A 6 5.63 -0.86 -11.11
N VAL A 7 5.76 -2.16 -10.89
CA VAL A 7 7.01 -2.92 -11.07
C VAL A 7 6.69 -4.35 -11.50
N VAL A 8 7.62 -4.98 -12.23
CA VAL A 8 7.57 -6.42 -12.52
C VAL A 8 8.49 -7.15 -11.54
N VAL A 9 7.95 -8.10 -10.80
CA VAL A 9 8.68 -8.94 -9.84
C VAL A 9 8.92 -10.31 -10.45
N ASP A 10 10.16 -10.80 -10.42
CA ASP A 10 10.55 -12.11 -10.95
C ASP A 10 10.14 -13.26 -10.00
N ALA A 11 8.84 -13.38 -9.78
CA ALA A 11 8.27 -14.44 -8.97
C ALA A 11 6.80 -14.72 -9.34
N PRO A 12 6.32 -15.96 -9.08
CA PRO A 12 4.93 -16.31 -9.28
C PRO A 12 3.99 -15.49 -8.39
N VAL A 13 2.82 -15.14 -8.93
CA VAL A 13 1.87 -14.23 -8.28
C VAL A 13 1.43 -14.65 -6.89
N ASN A 14 1.37 -15.96 -6.60
CA ASN A 14 1.01 -16.45 -5.27
C ASN A 14 2.09 -16.15 -4.22
N ARG A 15 3.37 -16.13 -4.63
CA ARG A 15 4.50 -15.80 -3.74
C ARG A 15 4.50 -14.30 -3.46
N VAL A 16 4.36 -13.49 -4.51
CA VAL A 16 4.31 -12.02 -4.40
C VAL A 16 3.09 -11.57 -3.59
N TRP A 17 1.90 -12.11 -3.88
CA TRP A 17 0.69 -11.81 -3.11
C TRP A 17 0.80 -12.27 -1.66
N GLY A 18 1.49 -13.39 -1.40
CA GLY A 18 1.78 -13.85 -0.04
C GLY A 18 2.53 -12.80 0.80
N ALA A 19 3.47 -12.07 0.20
CA ALA A 19 4.18 -10.97 0.86
C ALA A 19 3.31 -9.70 1.00
N LEU A 20 2.50 -9.37 -0.01
CA LEU A 20 1.72 -8.14 -0.03
C LEU A 20 0.43 -8.19 0.82
N ARG A 21 -0.20 -9.37 0.96
CA ARG A 21 -1.57 -9.49 1.50
C ARG A 21 -1.70 -9.21 3.00
N ASN A 22 -0.59 -9.16 3.74
CA ASN A 22 -0.60 -8.86 5.16
C ASN A 22 -0.32 -7.36 5.36
N PHE A 23 -1.36 -6.59 5.69
CA PHE A 23 -1.28 -5.14 5.86
C PHE A 23 -0.30 -4.69 6.95
N HIS A 24 0.01 -5.56 7.92
CA HIS A 24 0.96 -5.26 8.98
C HIS A 24 2.40 -5.70 8.63
N ASP A 25 2.59 -6.40 7.52
CA ASP A 25 3.89 -6.86 7.06
C ASP A 25 4.35 -6.01 5.88
N MET A 26 5.26 -5.10 6.19
CA MET A 26 5.97 -4.26 5.21
C MET A 26 7.45 -4.65 5.13
N SER A 27 7.83 -5.87 5.55
CA SER A 27 9.23 -6.31 5.56
C SER A 27 9.89 -6.37 4.17
N TRP A 28 9.09 -6.32 3.11
CA TRP A 28 9.52 -6.20 1.71
C TRP A 28 9.88 -4.76 1.30
N ALA A 29 9.64 -3.78 2.17
CA ALA A 29 9.95 -2.35 2.00
C ALA A 29 10.60 -1.76 3.27
N ALA A 30 11.45 -2.54 3.95
CA ALA A 30 12.00 -2.22 5.25
C ALA A 30 13.05 -1.09 5.22
N ASP A 31 13.68 -0.82 4.07
CA ASP A 31 14.59 0.32 3.92
C ASP A 31 13.83 1.66 3.91
N GLU A 32 12.56 1.64 3.46
CA GLU A 32 11.73 2.84 3.29
C GLU A 32 10.68 3.02 4.40
N VAL A 33 10.21 1.93 5.00
CA VAL A 33 9.04 1.92 5.87
C VAL A 33 9.25 1.13 7.16
N GLU A 34 8.98 1.81 8.29
CA GLU A 34 8.65 1.21 9.56
C GLU A 34 7.11 1.12 9.70
N CYS A 35 6.60 -0.08 10.04
CA CYS A 35 5.18 -0.34 10.20
C CYS A 35 4.87 -0.76 11.64
N GLU A 36 4.06 0.04 12.33
CA GLU A 36 3.55 -0.25 13.67
C GLU A 36 2.07 -0.66 13.62
N PRO A 37 1.72 -1.93 13.90
CA PRO A 37 0.32 -2.36 14.01
C PRO A 37 -0.41 -1.69 15.18
N VAL A 38 -1.68 -1.32 14.97
CA VAL A 38 -2.52 -0.67 15.98
C VAL A 38 -3.81 -1.46 16.21
N GLY A 39 -4.11 -1.72 17.49
CA GLY A 39 -5.34 -2.39 17.90
C GLY A 39 -5.25 -3.91 17.84
N ALA A 40 -6.41 -4.57 17.81
CA ALA A 40 -6.51 -6.03 17.98
C ALA A 40 -6.73 -6.82 16.67
N TYR A 41 -6.94 -6.11 15.55
CA TYR A 41 -7.24 -6.74 14.26
C TYR A 41 -5.95 -7.26 13.64
N ALA A 42 -5.97 -8.47 13.07
CA ALA A 42 -4.84 -9.00 12.33
C ALA A 42 -4.64 -8.24 11.00
N GLY A 43 -3.43 -8.20 10.46
CA GLY A 43 -3.13 -7.44 9.23
C GLY A 43 -3.83 -7.94 7.96
N ASN A 44 -4.52 -9.06 8.00
CA ASN A 44 -5.36 -9.56 6.91
C ASN A 44 -6.86 -9.42 7.20
N GLN A 45 -7.24 -8.66 8.23
CA GLN A 45 -8.62 -8.46 8.65
C GLN A 45 -9.03 -7.01 8.36
N ILE A 46 -10.13 -6.83 7.60
CA ILE A 46 -10.68 -5.51 7.32
C ILE A 46 -10.93 -4.74 8.62
N GLY A 47 -10.50 -3.48 8.66
CA GLY A 47 -10.48 -2.65 9.86
C GLY A 47 -9.16 -2.68 10.65
N ALA A 48 -8.19 -3.52 10.23
CA ALA A 48 -6.81 -3.44 10.72
C ALA A 48 -6.21 -2.07 10.50
N LYS A 49 -5.36 -1.63 11.43
CA LYS A 49 -4.78 -0.30 11.44
C LYS A 49 -3.28 -0.37 11.64
N ARG A 50 -2.57 0.57 11.03
CA ARG A 50 -1.13 0.71 11.18
C ARG A 50 -0.70 2.16 11.21
N ILE A 51 0.50 2.40 11.72
CA ILE A 51 1.22 3.67 11.60
C ILE A 51 2.45 3.41 10.75
N ILE A 52 2.59 4.15 9.65
CA ILE A 52 3.76 4.12 8.77
C ILE A 52 4.68 5.29 9.11
N ASN A 53 5.94 5.00 9.43
CA ASN A 53 6.99 5.98 9.76
C ASN A 53 6.57 6.97 10.85
N GLY A 54 5.77 6.53 11.82
CA GLY A 54 5.24 7.38 12.91
C GLY A 54 4.28 8.49 12.45
N THR A 55 3.88 8.50 11.17
CA THR A 55 3.32 9.69 10.52
C THR A 55 1.99 9.42 9.82
N PHE A 56 1.90 8.35 9.03
CA PHE A 56 0.67 8.02 8.32
C PHE A 56 -0.11 6.98 9.10
N TYR A 57 -1.27 7.37 9.61
CA TYR A 57 -2.21 6.46 10.23
C TYR A 57 -3.10 5.89 9.14
N GLU A 58 -3.13 4.58 8.98
CA GLU A 58 -3.85 3.93 7.90
C GLU A 58 -4.81 2.86 8.41
N THR A 59 -5.94 2.71 7.72
CA THR A 59 -6.92 1.64 7.96
C THR A 59 -7.06 0.78 6.70
N LEU A 60 -7.00 -0.54 6.86
CA LEU A 60 -7.33 -1.51 5.82
C LEU A 60 -8.85 -1.51 5.55
N VAL A 61 -9.24 -1.19 4.33
CA VAL A 61 -10.65 -1.07 3.92
C VAL A 61 -11.09 -2.12 2.90
N GLY A 62 -10.14 -2.81 2.26
CA GLY A 62 -10.44 -3.90 1.32
C GLY A 62 -9.31 -4.91 1.22
N LEU A 63 -9.66 -6.19 1.11
CA LEU A 63 -8.74 -7.28 0.86
C LEU A 63 -9.50 -8.35 0.08
N ASP A 64 -9.06 -8.62 -1.14
CA ASP A 64 -9.63 -9.62 -2.03
C ASP A 64 -8.52 -10.55 -2.49
N ASP A 65 -8.45 -11.74 -1.90
CA ASP A 65 -7.44 -12.74 -2.23
C ASP A 65 -7.63 -13.34 -3.63
N GLN A 66 -8.85 -13.32 -4.18
CA GLN A 66 -9.14 -13.86 -5.51
C GLN A 66 -8.66 -12.88 -6.59
N ALA A 67 -8.99 -11.60 -6.43
CA ALA A 67 -8.53 -10.52 -7.31
C ALA A 67 -7.08 -10.07 -7.02
N ARG A 68 -6.53 -10.46 -5.85
CA ARG A 68 -5.22 -10.04 -5.29
C ARG A 68 -5.12 -8.53 -5.19
N ILE A 69 -6.10 -7.96 -4.49
CA ILE A 69 -6.22 -6.52 -4.28
C ILE A 69 -6.25 -6.23 -2.79
N MET A 70 -5.42 -5.29 -2.35
CA MET A 70 -5.49 -4.68 -1.02
C MET A 70 -5.84 -3.20 -1.19
N ARG A 71 -6.75 -2.70 -0.36
CA ARG A 71 -7.12 -1.28 -0.29
C ARG A 71 -6.99 -0.76 1.12
N TYR A 72 -6.38 0.40 1.27
CA TYR A 72 -6.28 1.12 2.52
C TYR A 72 -6.66 2.58 2.32
N ARG A 73 -6.97 3.24 3.42
CA ARG A 73 -7.11 4.68 3.47
C ARG A 73 -6.11 5.25 4.46
N ILE A 74 -5.67 6.47 4.22
CA ILE A 74 -5.00 7.28 5.25
C ILE A 74 -6.13 7.86 6.11
N ASP A 75 -6.01 7.81 7.43
CA ASP A 75 -6.91 8.46 8.39
C ASP A 75 -6.32 9.79 8.89
N VAL A 76 -4.99 9.85 9.06
CA VAL A 76 -4.24 11.04 9.51
C VAL A 76 -2.87 11.05 8.83
N GLY A 77 -2.42 12.21 8.34
CA GLY A 77 -1.13 12.40 7.67
C GLY A 77 -0.22 13.44 8.35
N THR A 78 0.84 13.87 7.65
CA THR A 78 1.94 14.74 8.14
C THR A 78 1.50 16.10 8.68
N ASP A 79 0.42 16.68 8.15
CA ASP A 79 -0.07 17.99 8.57
C ASP A 79 -1.27 17.85 9.51
N SER A 80 -1.12 18.31 10.76
CA SER A 80 -2.15 18.34 11.79
C SER A 80 -3.44 19.09 11.42
N ALA A 81 -3.45 19.79 10.27
CA ALA A 81 -4.61 20.44 9.67
C ALA A 81 -5.47 19.52 8.77
N SER A 82 -5.01 18.29 8.49
CA SER A 82 -5.64 17.40 7.51
C SER A 82 -6.74 16.49 8.08
N LYS A 83 -7.01 16.53 9.39
CA LYS A 83 -8.03 15.66 10.03
C LYS A 83 -9.42 15.77 9.40
N ASP A 84 -9.76 16.92 8.81
CA ASP A 84 -11.07 17.16 8.22
C ASP A 84 -11.14 16.86 6.70
N ASN A 85 -10.00 16.66 6.00
CA ASN A 85 -9.94 16.54 4.53
C ASN A 85 -9.36 15.21 4.00
N VAL A 86 -9.04 14.25 4.87
CA VAL A 86 -8.39 12.99 4.50
C VAL A 86 -9.41 11.87 4.15
N GLN A 87 -10.71 12.14 4.24
CA GLN A 87 -11.77 11.12 4.16
C GLN A 87 -11.87 10.33 2.84
N GLU A 88 -11.13 10.71 1.80
CA GLU A 88 -11.28 10.13 0.46
C GLU A 88 -9.97 9.63 -0.15
N PHE A 89 -8.84 9.67 0.58
CA PHE A 89 -7.62 9.04 0.10
C PHE A 89 -7.76 7.52 0.16
N VAL A 90 -7.61 6.86 -0.98
CA VAL A 90 -7.56 5.41 -1.10
C VAL A 90 -6.30 5.01 -1.83
N GLY A 91 -5.49 4.18 -1.19
CA GLY A 91 -4.41 3.43 -1.83
C GLY A 91 -4.89 2.03 -2.20
N GLU A 92 -4.55 1.57 -3.40
CA GLU A 92 -4.84 0.22 -3.89
C GLU A 92 -3.55 -0.44 -4.39
N ILE A 93 -3.24 -1.63 -3.86
CA ILE A 93 -2.17 -2.50 -4.36
C ILE A 93 -2.81 -3.71 -5.03
N ARG A 94 -2.35 -4.03 -6.25
CA ARG A 94 -2.82 -5.17 -7.02
C ARG A 94 -1.66 -6.00 -7.57
N ALA A 95 -1.75 -7.33 -7.43
CA ALA A 95 -0.82 -8.28 -8.04
C ALA A 95 -1.47 -9.01 -9.23
N VAL A 96 -0.94 -8.77 -10.42
CA VAL A 96 -1.42 -9.33 -11.69
C VAL A 96 -0.39 -10.33 -12.22
N PRO A 97 -0.77 -11.60 -12.49
CA PRO A 97 0.15 -12.56 -13.07
C PRO A 97 0.49 -12.17 -14.52
N ILE A 98 1.77 -12.18 -14.86
CA ILE A 98 2.24 -12.20 -16.25
C ILE A 98 2.40 -13.66 -16.62
N THR A 99 1.45 -14.17 -17.41
CA THR A 99 1.36 -15.62 -17.68
C THR A 99 2.39 -16.11 -18.70
N GLU A 100 3.04 -15.20 -19.42
CA GLU A 100 4.04 -15.53 -20.44
C GLU A 100 5.32 -16.12 -19.83
N ASP A 101 5.78 -15.54 -18.72
CA ASP A 101 7.05 -15.87 -18.07
C ASP A 101 6.91 -16.23 -16.58
N ASN A 102 5.67 -16.34 -16.09
CA ASN A 102 5.35 -16.66 -14.69
C ASN A 102 5.88 -15.61 -13.68
N THR A 103 6.03 -14.35 -14.12
CA THR A 103 6.34 -13.20 -13.28
C THR A 103 5.07 -12.47 -12.81
N THR A 104 5.22 -11.40 -12.05
CA THR A 104 4.09 -10.63 -11.48
C THR A 104 4.23 -9.14 -11.74
N LEU A 105 3.21 -8.53 -12.33
CA LEU A 105 3.05 -7.08 -12.33
C LEU A 105 2.39 -6.65 -11.01
N VAL A 106 3.09 -5.85 -10.21
CA VAL A 106 2.53 -5.17 -9.05
C VAL A 106 2.18 -3.74 -9.45
N VAL A 107 0.94 -3.34 -9.18
CA VAL A 107 0.45 -1.98 -9.44
C VAL A 107 0.00 -1.36 -8.13
N TRP A 108 0.46 -0.16 -7.86
CA TRP A 108 0.05 0.65 -6.72
C TRP A 108 -0.55 1.96 -7.24
N THR A 109 -1.83 2.17 -6.96
CA THR A 109 -2.53 3.41 -7.28
C THR A 109 -2.96 4.13 -6.02
N THR A 110 -3.03 5.44 -6.11
CA THR A 110 -3.67 6.29 -5.11
C THR A 110 -4.73 7.14 -5.78
N SER A 111 -5.80 7.41 -5.06
CA SER A 111 -6.86 8.31 -5.55
C SER A 111 -7.45 9.08 -4.38
N TRP A 112 -7.75 10.35 -4.63
CA TRP A 112 -8.51 11.21 -3.73
C TRP A 112 -9.36 12.19 -4.54
N GLU A 113 -10.49 12.63 -3.98
CA GLU A 113 -11.24 13.72 -4.58
C GLU A 113 -10.55 15.06 -4.29
N PRO A 114 -10.63 16.01 -5.24
CA PRO A 114 -10.16 17.36 -5.00
C PRO A 114 -11.10 18.07 -4.00
N SER A 115 -10.87 17.85 -2.70
CA SER A 115 -11.44 18.70 -1.66
C SER A 115 -10.70 20.05 -1.60
N THR A 116 -11.23 21.03 -0.87
CA THR A 116 -10.71 22.41 -0.80
C THR A 116 -9.35 22.55 -0.11
N GLY A 117 -8.63 21.44 0.15
CA GLY A 117 -7.32 21.40 0.77
C GLY A 117 -6.39 20.36 0.14
N ALA A 118 -5.10 20.48 0.42
CA ALA A 118 -4.11 19.49 0.01
C ALA A 118 -4.29 18.19 0.82
N VAL A 119 -4.27 17.05 0.13
CA VAL A 119 -4.13 15.74 0.78
C VAL A 119 -2.64 15.49 0.97
N ALA A 120 -2.23 15.23 2.21
CA ALA A 120 -0.85 14.82 2.50
C ALA A 120 -0.66 13.38 1.99
N GLU A 121 0.02 13.24 0.85
CA GLU A 121 0.42 11.94 0.30
C GLU A 121 1.95 11.81 0.26
N PRO A 122 2.49 10.58 0.31
CA PRO A 122 3.94 10.35 0.25
C PRO A 122 4.61 10.81 -1.06
N GLY A 123 3.84 10.90 -2.16
CA GLY A 123 4.32 11.21 -3.51
C GLY A 123 4.93 10.01 -4.25
N ASP A 124 5.11 10.14 -5.57
CA ASP A 124 5.55 9.04 -6.45
C ASP A 124 6.90 8.42 -6.06
N ALA A 125 7.85 9.23 -5.60
CA ALA A 125 9.20 8.75 -5.27
C ALA A 125 9.21 7.69 -4.16
N VAL A 126 8.34 7.84 -3.15
CA VAL A 126 8.23 6.89 -2.04
C VAL A 126 7.63 5.57 -2.53
N TYR A 127 6.58 5.62 -3.36
CA TYR A 127 5.99 4.41 -3.94
C TYR A 127 6.97 3.67 -4.85
N GLN A 128 7.76 4.40 -5.66
CA GLN A 128 8.77 3.81 -6.53
C GLN A 128 9.90 3.15 -5.74
N ALA A 129 10.32 3.76 -4.63
CA ALA A 129 11.35 3.19 -3.76
C ALA A 129 10.87 1.87 -3.12
N MET A 130 9.68 1.86 -2.51
CA MET A 130 9.09 0.65 -1.94
C MET A 130 8.89 -0.48 -2.97
N LEU A 131 8.41 -0.15 -4.18
CA LEU A 131 8.25 -1.14 -5.25
C LEU A 131 9.60 -1.66 -5.77
N SER A 132 10.63 -0.83 -5.78
CA SER A 132 11.99 -1.25 -6.14
C SER A 132 12.58 -2.20 -5.10
N GLU A 133 12.33 -1.97 -3.81
CA GLU A 133 12.75 -2.88 -2.74
C GLU A 133 11.98 -4.20 -2.79
N LEU A 134 10.66 -4.14 -3.04
CA LEU A 134 9.85 -5.32 -3.29
C LEU A 134 10.47 -6.18 -4.38
N GLN A 135 10.80 -5.60 -5.53
CA GLN A 135 11.42 -6.33 -6.64
C GLN A 135 12.71 -7.03 -6.19
N ARG A 136 13.63 -6.31 -5.54
CA ARG A 136 14.90 -6.86 -5.05
C ARG A 136 14.73 -7.96 -4.00
N SER A 137 13.65 -7.96 -3.23
CA SER A 137 13.40 -8.99 -2.21
C SER A 137 13.06 -10.37 -2.80
N PHE A 138 12.84 -10.47 -4.12
CA PHE A 138 12.53 -11.71 -4.84
C PHE A 138 13.61 -12.17 -5.82
N ASP A 139 14.66 -11.37 -6.01
CA ASP A 139 15.83 -11.69 -6.84
C ASP A 139 16.74 -12.78 -6.22
#